data_AF-A0A7G3ZW20-F1
#
_entry.id   AF-A0A7G3ZW20-F1
#
_cell.length_a   1.000
_cell.length_b   1.000
_cell.length_c   1.000
_cell.angle_alpha   90.00
_cell.angle_beta   90.00
_cell.angle_gamma   90.00
#
_symmetry.space_group_name_H-M   'P 1'
#
loop_
_entity.id
_entity.type
_entity.pdbx_description
1 polymer ?
#
loop_
_entity_poly.entity_id
_entity_poly.type
_entity_poly.pdbx_seq_one_letter_code
_entity_poly.pdbx_strand_id
1 'polypeptide(L)'
;MQYRAKFSISTNEVPLPSTQLDQLFSKLQFNIWLEGFVNFLNKSNTAPIESVAVVYDWNMEQLYAALDYFSNSKFIGLVNAIFFYKMHPDQLYTDAIHPEKLISVQMRLEVLHYYIELLQQKLYEVALQNELTPGVDYFLHDEELPPGIIIETNEEVRQLIQTAVKGLKLNSNLTPTKRAIDGLHDLRRAYKFWFNPDRFIDAVKMLQQNVLSEILGQQRSSIILQEKLVSLYSQLTTTDCLDLYGYFANNDTHDLLYTFFNIARGGTFEWLPLLNSEEKTAVIEVFNTICCVIEALRIELRKRHLLTEPYRYDLTKPNMEIEQRYRNAVLRVIKIYKRSHVIPGDVIEQLFQYMEQAD
;
A
#
# COMPACT_ATOMS: atom_id res chain seq x y z
N MET A 1 14.37 4.10 59.70
CA MET A 1 15.06 5.10 58.85
C MET A 1 15.04 4.58 57.42
N GLN A 2 14.14 5.10 56.58
CA GLN A 2 14.02 4.74 55.16
C GLN A 2 14.07 6.03 54.35
N TYR A 3 15.05 6.10 53.44
CA TYR A 3 15.21 7.16 52.46
C TYR A 3 14.08 7.07 51.42
N ARG A 4 13.20 8.08 51.35
CA ARG A 4 12.32 8.32 50.20
C ARG A 4 13.05 9.25 49.23
N ALA A 5 13.57 8.70 48.13
CA ALA A 5 13.95 9.51 46.98
C ALA A 5 12.67 10.03 46.30
N LYS A 6 12.51 11.36 46.29
CA LYS A 6 11.50 12.05 45.48
C LYS A 6 12.00 12.03 44.02
N PHE A 7 11.39 11.22 43.18
CA PHE A 7 11.47 11.42 41.74
C PHE A 7 10.37 12.42 41.36
N SER A 8 10.78 13.67 41.14
CA SER A 8 10.00 14.67 40.42
C SER A 8 9.99 14.26 38.95
N ILE A 9 8.90 13.66 38.49
CA ILE A 9 8.67 13.50 37.06
C ILE A 9 8.25 14.87 36.53
N SER A 10 9.09 15.42 35.67
CA SER A 10 8.84 16.61 34.88
C SER A 10 7.54 16.45 34.09
N THR A 11 6.50 17.15 34.51
CA THR A 11 5.28 17.38 33.74
C THR A 11 5.64 18.20 32.50
N ASN A 12 5.87 17.51 31.39
CA ASN A 12 5.78 18.05 30.03
C ASN A 12 5.33 16.92 29.10
N GLU A 13 4.19 16.30 29.42
CA GLU A 13 3.42 15.53 28.46
C GLU A 13 2.40 16.49 27.84
N VAL A 14 2.65 16.89 26.59
CA VAL A 14 1.60 17.44 25.73
C VAL A 14 0.57 16.31 25.55
N PRO A 15 -0.73 16.48 25.90
CA PRO A 15 -1.74 15.45 25.63
C PRO A 15 -1.93 15.38 24.11
N LEU A 16 -1.21 14.50 23.41
CA LEU A 16 -1.47 13.09 23.09
C LEU A 16 -2.76 12.89 22.24
N PRO A 17 -2.65 12.27 21.04
CA PRO A 17 -3.46 12.40 19.81
C PRO A 17 -4.99 12.18 19.87
N SER A 18 -5.58 11.82 21.01
CA SER A 18 -7.02 11.49 21.11
C SER A 18 -7.94 12.68 20.89
N THR A 19 -7.55 13.87 21.37
CA THR A 19 -8.30 15.14 21.24
C THR A 19 -8.25 15.78 19.86
N GLN A 20 -7.47 15.23 18.92
CA GLN A 20 -7.46 15.71 17.53
C GLN A 20 -8.40 14.87 16.65
N LEU A 21 -8.56 13.59 16.95
CA LEU A 21 -9.39 12.67 16.16
C LEU A 21 -10.87 12.84 16.47
N ASP A 22 -11.25 13.03 17.74
CA ASP A 22 -12.64 13.27 18.15
C ASP A 22 -13.20 14.57 17.54
N GLN A 23 -12.39 15.63 17.49
CA GLN A 23 -12.74 16.91 16.89
C GLN A 23 -13.10 16.82 15.41
N LEU A 24 -12.62 15.80 14.69
CA LEU A 24 -13.00 15.59 13.29
C LEU A 24 -14.50 15.31 13.17
N PHE A 25 -15.06 14.53 14.10
CA PHE A 25 -16.47 14.12 14.07
C PHE A 25 -17.43 15.23 14.52
N SER A 26 -16.92 16.31 15.12
CA SER A 26 -17.70 17.51 15.42
C SER A 26 -17.97 18.41 14.21
N LYS A 27 -17.22 18.22 13.11
CA LYS A 27 -17.32 19.06 11.90
C LYS A 27 -18.04 18.29 10.78
N LEU A 28 -19.27 18.69 10.49
CA LEU A 28 -20.12 18.08 9.44
C LEU A 28 -19.61 18.27 7.99
N GLN A 29 -18.48 18.93 7.79
CA GLN A 29 -17.92 19.23 6.47
C GLN A 29 -16.84 18.21 6.08
N PHE A 30 -17.09 17.41 5.05
CA PHE A 30 -16.22 16.30 4.64
C PHE A 30 -14.82 16.74 4.19
N ASN A 31 -14.70 17.91 3.57
CA ASN A 31 -13.40 18.48 3.20
C ASN A 31 -12.54 18.73 4.43
N ILE A 32 -13.12 19.33 5.47
CA ILE A 32 -12.41 19.61 6.73
C ILE A 32 -12.10 18.32 7.46
N TRP A 33 -13.01 17.35 7.44
CA TRP A 33 -12.79 16.03 8.04
C TRP A 33 -11.62 15.33 7.36
N LEU A 34 -11.61 15.23 6.03
CA LEU A 34 -10.59 14.50 5.29
C LEU A 34 -9.21 15.17 5.39
N GLU A 35 -9.16 16.50 5.34
CA GLU A 35 -7.93 17.26 5.59
C GLU A 35 -7.43 17.07 7.03
N GLY A 36 -8.33 17.15 8.01
CA GLY A 36 -8.00 16.92 9.41
C GLY A 36 -7.51 15.49 9.66
N PHE A 37 -8.10 14.51 8.98
CA PHE A 37 -7.70 13.11 9.05
C PHE A 37 -6.32 12.89 8.43
N VAL A 38 -6.04 13.48 7.27
CA VAL A 38 -4.70 13.47 6.66
C VAL A 38 -3.67 14.09 7.60
N ASN A 39 -3.99 15.22 8.24
CA ASN A 39 -3.12 15.87 9.21
C ASN A 39 -2.87 15.00 10.45
N PHE A 40 -3.89 14.27 10.91
CA PHE A 40 -3.76 13.30 11.99
C PHE A 40 -2.79 12.17 11.59
N LEU A 41 -2.99 11.56 10.41
CA LEU A 41 -2.12 10.50 9.89
C LEU A 41 -0.67 10.96 9.74
N ASN A 42 -0.46 12.15 9.18
CA ASN A 42 0.87 12.74 8.99
C ASN A 42 1.62 12.99 10.32
N LYS A 43 0.90 13.23 11.42
CA LYS A 43 1.47 13.44 12.76
C LYS A 43 1.63 12.15 13.56
N SER A 44 0.93 11.09 13.18
CA SER A 44 1.01 9.80 13.85
C SER A 44 2.36 9.12 13.53
N ASN A 45 3.20 8.95 14.55
CA ASN A 45 4.47 8.22 14.43
C ASN A 45 4.34 6.75 14.88
N THR A 46 3.13 6.33 15.26
CA THR A 46 2.81 5.03 15.87
C THR A 46 2.24 4.06 14.84
N ALA A 47 2.17 2.77 15.20
CA ALA A 47 1.59 1.76 14.32
C ALA A 47 0.10 2.06 14.06
N PRO A 48 -0.47 1.64 12.90
CA PRO A 48 -1.85 1.97 12.53
C PRO A 48 -2.92 1.61 13.58
N ILE A 49 -2.73 0.50 14.28
CA ILE A 49 -3.65 0.04 15.33
C ILE A 49 -3.55 0.94 16.55
N GLU A 50 -2.35 1.38 16.91
CA GLU A 50 -2.09 2.23 18.07
C GLU A 50 -2.60 3.66 17.84
N SER A 51 -2.50 4.18 16.61
CA SER A 51 -3.02 5.51 16.30
C SER A 51 -4.54 5.57 16.36
N VAL A 52 -5.23 4.49 15.97
CA VAL A 52 -6.70 4.41 16.00
C VAL A 52 -7.26 3.92 17.35
N ALA A 53 -6.43 3.29 18.19
CA ALA A 53 -6.83 2.82 19.52
C ALA A 53 -7.27 3.94 20.48
N VAL A 54 -7.05 5.21 20.14
CA VAL A 54 -7.57 6.36 20.91
C VAL A 54 -9.10 6.37 21.07
N VAL A 55 -9.82 5.63 20.24
CA VAL A 55 -11.29 5.48 20.31
C VAL A 55 -11.74 4.74 21.59
N TYR A 56 -10.89 3.90 22.20
CA TYR A 56 -11.21 3.22 23.45
C TYR A 56 -11.41 4.19 24.62
N ASP A 57 -10.82 5.40 24.54
CA ASP A 57 -10.91 6.42 25.59
C ASP A 57 -12.06 7.42 25.37
N TRP A 58 -12.87 7.24 24.33
CA TRP A 58 -13.95 8.16 24.00
C TRP A 58 -15.16 8.00 24.92
N ASN A 59 -15.80 9.12 25.24
CA ASN A 59 -17.07 9.14 25.96
C ASN A 59 -18.25 8.81 25.03
N MET A 60 -19.42 8.56 25.62
CA MET A 60 -20.62 8.17 24.86
C MET A 60 -21.05 9.21 23.81
N GLU A 61 -20.92 10.51 24.10
CA GLU A 61 -21.28 11.57 23.15
C GLU A 61 -20.37 11.56 21.92
N GLN A 62 -19.06 11.39 22.14
CA GLN A 62 -18.06 11.25 21.07
C GLN A 62 -18.32 9.99 20.22
N LEU A 63 -18.63 8.85 20.87
CA LEU A 63 -18.95 7.60 20.18
C LEU A 63 -20.21 7.74 19.32
N TYR A 64 -21.28 8.35 19.84
CA TYR A 64 -22.51 8.59 19.08
C TYR A 64 -22.28 9.51 17.88
N ALA A 65 -21.55 10.62 18.08
CA ALA A 65 -21.24 11.56 17.00
C ALA A 65 -20.45 10.87 15.88
N ALA A 66 -19.47 10.04 16.23
CA ALA A 66 -18.71 9.29 15.24
C ALA A 66 -19.56 8.23 14.54
N LEU A 67 -20.37 7.45 15.26
CA LEU A 67 -21.25 6.43 14.67
C LEU A 67 -22.26 7.03 13.69
N ASP A 68 -22.85 8.18 14.03
CA ASP A 68 -23.75 8.93 13.14
C ASP A 68 -23.01 9.41 11.88
N TYR A 69 -21.77 9.89 12.05
CA TYR A 69 -20.92 10.31 10.93
C TYR A 69 -20.62 9.17 9.95
N PHE A 70 -20.26 7.99 10.45
CA PHE A 70 -20.02 6.80 9.63
C PHE A 70 -21.28 6.27 8.95
N SER A 71 -22.47 6.61 9.48
CA SER A 71 -23.76 6.26 8.88
C SER A 71 -24.25 7.27 7.83
N ASN A 72 -23.53 8.39 7.64
CA ASN A 72 -23.92 9.43 6.70
C ASN A 72 -23.71 9.00 5.24
N SER A 73 -24.77 9.03 4.43
CA SER A 73 -24.74 8.57 3.03
C SER A 73 -23.72 9.30 2.15
N LYS A 74 -23.47 10.59 2.39
CA LYS A 74 -22.47 11.35 1.63
C LYS A 74 -21.05 10.99 2.06
N PHE A 75 -20.83 10.70 3.35
CA PHE A 75 -19.54 10.21 3.83
C PHE A 75 -19.27 8.80 3.30
N ILE A 76 -20.26 7.91 3.33
CA ILE A 76 -20.20 6.59 2.69
C ILE A 76 -19.83 6.72 1.20
N GLY A 77 -20.47 7.65 0.49
CA GLY A 77 -20.13 7.96 -0.91
C GLY A 77 -18.67 8.39 -1.11
N LEU A 78 -18.12 9.22 -0.20
CA LEU A 78 -16.71 9.61 -0.23
C LEU A 78 -15.78 8.40 -0.01
N VAL A 79 -16.05 7.55 0.98
CA VAL A 79 -15.21 6.37 1.27
C VAL A 79 -15.24 5.39 0.10
N ASN A 80 -16.41 5.12 -0.45
CA ASN A 80 -16.55 4.26 -1.64
C ASN A 80 -15.92 4.89 -2.89
N ALA A 81 -15.86 6.22 -3.01
CA ALA A 81 -15.09 6.88 -4.07
C ALA A 81 -13.57 6.75 -3.84
N ILE A 82 -13.08 6.83 -2.60
CA ILE A 82 -11.67 6.54 -2.27
C ILE A 82 -11.34 5.09 -2.67
N PHE A 83 -12.22 4.14 -2.35
CA PHE A 83 -12.11 2.76 -2.80
C PHE A 83 -12.03 2.64 -4.33
N PHE A 84 -12.92 3.33 -5.05
CA PHE A 84 -12.92 3.31 -6.51
C PHE A 84 -11.59 3.80 -7.08
N TYR A 85 -11.08 4.94 -6.61
CA TYR A 85 -9.81 5.49 -7.07
C TYR A 85 -8.59 4.68 -6.58
N LYS A 86 -8.71 3.95 -5.46
CA LYS A 86 -7.71 2.94 -5.05
C LYS A 86 -7.54 1.87 -6.14
N MET A 87 -8.65 1.40 -6.70
CA MET A 87 -8.67 0.41 -7.78
C MET A 87 -8.29 0.98 -9.16
N HIS A 88 -8.62 2.25 -9.39
CA HIS A 88 -8.44 2.94 -10.67
C HIS A 88 -7.76 4.31 -10.49
N PRO A 89 -6.48 4.34 -10.04
CA PRO A 89 -5.79 5.60 -9.72
C PRO A 89 -5.59 6.50 -10.94
N ASP A 90 -5.58 5.92 -12.14
CA ASP A 90 -5.51 6.64 -13.41
C ASP A 90 -6.76 7.47 -13.71
N GLN A 91 -7.91 7.12 -13.12
CA GLN A 91 -9.16 7.86 -13.31
C GLN A 91 -9.29 9.05 -12.35
N LEU A 92 -8.41 9.15 -11.35
CA LEU A 92 -8.43 10.27 -10.39
C LEU A 92 -8.03 11.59 -11.06
N TYR A 93 -7.25 11.54 -12.15
CA TYR A 93 -6.75 12.72 -12.86
C TYR A 93 -7.10 12.66 -14.33
N THR A 94 -7.43 13.81 -14.91
CA THR A 94 -7.77 13.93 -16.34
C THR A 94 -6.55 13.87 -17.25
N ASP A 95 -5.38 14.23 -16.73
CA ASP A 95 -4.14 14.29 -17.48
C ASP A 95 -3.37 12.97 -17.39
N ALA A 96 -2.56 12.68 -18.41
CA ALA A 96 -1.66 11.54 -18.39
C ALA A 96 -0.61 11.72 -17.28
N ILE A 97 -0.69 10.88 -16.24
CA ILE A 97 0.23 10.92 -15.10
C ILE A 97 1.34 9.89 -15.27
N HIS A 98 2.55 10.28 -14.89
CA HIS A 98 3.70 9.38 -14.87
C HIS A 98 3.42 8.14 -13.99
N PRO A 99 3.79 6.93 -14.42
CA PRO A 99 3.53 5.69 -13.70
C PRO A 99 3.91 5.70 -12.22
N GLU A 100 5.07 6.27 -11.89
CA GLU A 100 5.56 6.34 -10.52
C GLU A 100 4.67 7.22 -9.64
N LYS A 101 4.13 8.30 -10.21
CA LYS A 101 3.18 9.15 -9.50
C LYS A 101 1.82 8.46 -9.34
N LEU A 102 1.38 7.67 -10.31
CA LEU A 102 0.17 6.85 -10.16
C LEU A 102 0.31 5.83 -9.04
N ILE A 103 1.46 5.17 -8.93
CA ILE A 103 1.76 4.22 -7.86
C ILE A 103 1.76 4.92 -6.49
N SER A 104 2.43 6.08 -6.39
CA SER A 104 2.42 6.90 -5.17
C SER A 104 1.00 7.32 -4.76
N VAL A 105 0.18 7.75 -5.72
CA VAL A 105 -1.24 8.09 -5.52
C VAL A 105 -2.02 6.88 -5.01
N GLN A 106 -1.85 5.71 -5.65
CA GLN A 106 -2.55 4.48 -5.27
C GLN A 106 -2.23 4.09 -3.83
N MET A 107 -0.97 4.08 -3.41
CA MET A 107 -0.64 3.77 -2.02
C MET A 107 -1.23 4.77 -1.03
N ARG A 108 -1.24 6.06 -1.36
CA ARG A 108 -1.87 7.07 -0.50
C ARG A 108 -3.36 6.79 -0.35
N LEU A 109 -4.03 6.37 -1.43
CA LEU A 109 -5.43 5.94 -1.40
C LEU A 109 -5.62 4.63 -0.61
N GLU A 110 -4.74 3.65 -0.77
CA GLU A 110 -4.75 2.40 0.02
C GLU A 110 -4.59 2.70 1.52
N VAL A 111 -3.64 3.56 1.89
CA VAL A 111 -3.42 4.00 3.26
C VAL A 111 -4.66 4.71 3.80
N LEU A 112 -5.18 5.71 3.07
CA LEU A 112 -6.38 6.43 3.49
C LEU A 112 -7.56 5.48 3.72
N HIS A 113 -7.85 4.61 2.74
CA HIS A 113 -8.94 3.66 2.82
C HIS A 113 -8.79 2.73 4.03
N TYR A 114 -7.62 2.09 4.15
CA TYR A 114 -7.32 1.16 5.24
C TYR A 114 -7.49 1.78 6.62
N TYR A 115 -7.03 3.02 6.81
CA TYR A 115 -7.16 3.71 8.09
C TYR A 115 -8.60 4.10 8.43
N ILE A 116 -9.40 4.45 7.42
CA ILE A 116 -10.83 4.74 7.60
C ILE A 116 -11.57 3.46 8.02
N GLU A 117 -11.31 2.33 7.35
CA GLU A 117 -11.88 1.03 7.71
C GLU A 117 -11.48 0.59 9.12
N LEU A 118 -10.19 0.73 9.45
CA LEU A 118 -9.68 0.38 10.77
C LEU A 118 -10.36 1.24 11.86
N LEU A 119 -10.58 2.52 11.60
CA LEU A 119 -11.30 3.43 12.49
C LEU A 119 -12.75 3.01 12.69
N GLN A 120 -13.46 2.67 11.62
CA GLN A 120 -14.83 2.15 11.70
C GLN A 120 -14.90 0.85 12.49
N GLN A 121 -14.00 -0.11 12.21
CA GLN A 121 -13.96 -1.40 12.91
C GLN A 121 -13.74 -1.20 14.41
N LYS A 122 -12.78 -0.35 14.79
CA LYS A 122 -12.51 -0.05 16.21
C LYS A 122 -13.67 0.69 16.87
N LEU A 123 -14.31 1.62 16.16
CA LEU A 123 -15.49 2.29 16.65
C LEU A 123 -16.64 1.32 16.89
N TYR A 124 -16.89 0.36 16.00
CA TYR A 124 -17.95 -0.64 16.15
C TYR A 124 -17.65 -1.62 17.27
N GLU A 125 -16.40 -2.05 17.43
CA GLU A 125 -15.96 -2.87 18.57
C GLU A 125 -16.25 -2.15 19.90
N VAL A 126 -15.85 -0.87 20.03
CA VAL A 126 -16.07 -0.07 21.24
C VAL A 126 -17.56 0.19 21.48
N ALA A 127 -18.33 0.46 20.42
CA ALA A 127 -19.78 0.64 20.50
C ALA A 127 -20.46 -0.60 21.10
N LEU A 128 -20.13 -1.79 20.59
CA LEU A 128 -20.67 -3.06 21.09
C LEU A 128 -20.30 -3.31 22.55
N GLN A 129 -19.07 -2.98 22.95
CA GLN A 129 -18.61 -3.07 24.35
C GLN A 129 -19.40 -2.12 25.28
N ASN A 130 -19.89 -1.00 24.76
CA ASN A 130 -20.73 -0.04 25.49
C ASN A 130 -22.24 -0.27 25.25
N GLU A 131 -22.64 -1.46 24.80
CA GLU A 131 -24.04 -1.85 24.54
C GLU A 131 -24.76 -0.98 23.49
N LEU A 132 -24.00 -0.30 22.63
CA LEU A 132 -24.53 0.43 21.48
C LEU A 132 -24.63 -0.51 20.28
N THR A 133 -25.71 -0.36 19.52
CA THR A 133 -25.86 -1.07 18.24
C THR A 133 -25.27 -0.19 17.13
N PRO A 134 -24.12 -0.57 16.52
CA PRO A 134 -23.60 0.16 15.38
C PRO A 134 -24.57 0.07 14.19
N GLY A 135 -24.49 1.05 13.29
CA GLY A 135 -25.25 1.05 12.04
C GLY A 135 -24.86 -0.08 11.10
N VAL A 136 -25.58 -0.17 9.98
CA VAL A 136 -25.21 -1.09 8.90
C VAL A 136 -23.94 -0.59 8.23
N ASP A 137 -23.00 -1.50 8.01
CA ASP A 137 -21.78 -1.20 7.26
C ASP A 137 -22.09 -1.14 5.76
N TYR A 138 -21.82 0.01 5.15
CA TYR A 138 -22.02 0.26 3.72
C TYR A 138 -20.70 0.50 2.98
N PHE A 139 -19.55 0.27 3.64
CA PHE A 139 -18.25 0.42 3.01
C PHE A 139 -17.91 -0.79 2.16
N LEU A 140 -17.14 -0.55 1.10
CA LEU A 140 -16.56 -1.60 0.28
C LEU A 140 -15.22 -2.02 0.89
N HIS A 141 -15.09 -3.29 1.27
CA HIS A 141 -13.89 -3.82 1.94
C HIS A 141 -13.03 -4.73 1.05
N ASP A 142 -13.54 -5.08 -0.13
CA ASP A 142 -12.88 -6.04 -1.01
C ASP A 142 -11.66 -5.42 -1.72
N GLU A 143 -10.87 -6.26 -2.38
CA GLU A 143 -9.74 -5.78 -3.20
C GLU A 143 -10.09 -5.80 -4.70
N GLU A 144 -11.32 -6.21 -5.07
CA GLU A 144 -11.84 -6.21 -6.44
C GLU A 144 -13.36 -5.99 -6.43
N LEU A 145 -13.90 -5.41 -7.52
CA LEU A 145 -15.36 -5.29 -7.71
C LEU A 145 -15.86 -6.36 -8.69
N PRO A 146 -17.03 -6.97 -8.42
CA PRO A 146 -17.67 -7.85 -9.38
C PRO A 146 -17.91 -7.14 -10.74
N PRO A 147 -17.77 -7.85 -11.87
CA PRO A 147 -18.05 -7.27 -13.19
C PRO A 147 -19.47 -6.69 -13.27
N GLY A 148 -19.59 -5.49 -13.83
CA GLY A 148 -20.87 -4.79 -14.01
C GLY A 148 -21.28 -3.86 -12.88
N ILE A 149 -20.52 -3.81 -11.76
CA ILE A 149 -20.70 -2.80 -10.71
C ILE A 149 -19.97 -1.51 -11.12
N ILE A 150 -20.69 -0.38 -11.02
CA ILE A 150 -20.15 0.96 -11.29
C ILE A 150 -20.34 1.79 -10.02
N ILE A 151 -19.26 2.43 -9.57
CA ILE A 151 -19.32 3.39 -8.47
C ILE A 151 -19.50 4.77 -9.08
N GLU A 152 -20.60 5.43 -8.74
CA GLU A 152 -20.83 6.82 -9.14
C GLU A 152 -19.88 7.73 -8.35
N THR A 153 -18.92 8.32 -9.05
CA THR A 153 -18.07 9.37 -8.49
C THR A 153 -18.49 10.72 -9.07
N ASN A 154 -18.45 11.77 -8.26
CA ASN A 154 -18.71 13.13 -8.71
C ASN A 154 -17.43 13.99 -8.65
N GLU A 155 -17.46 15.11 -9.37
CA GLU A 155 -16.30 15.99 -9.53
C GLU A 155 -15.83 16.61 -8.21
N GLU A 156 -16.77 16.98 -7.34
CA GLU A 156 -16.47 17.58 -6.04
C GLU A 156 -15.69 16.60 -5.16
N VAL A 157 -16.15 15.35 -5.05
CA VAL A 157 -15.49 14.28 -4.31
C VAL A 157 -14.12 13.96 -4.91
N ARG A 158 -14.00 13.96 -6.24
CA ARG A 158 -12.73 13.77 -6.93
C ARG A 158 -11.69 14.81 -6.50
N GLN A 159 -12.07 16.09 -6.47
CA GLN A 159 -11.20 17.19 -6.04
C GLN A 159 -10.80 17.09 -4.56
N LEU A 160 -11.73 16.68 -3.70
CA LEU A 160 -11.43 16.43 -2.28
C LEU A 160 -10.40 15.32 -2.11
N ILE A 161 -10.56 14.21 -2.81
CA ILE A 161 -9.63 13.08 -2.78
C ILE A 161 -8.26 13.50 -3.32
N GLN A 162 -8.21 14.24 -4.44
CA GLN A 162 -6.95 14.76 -4.97
C GLN A 162 -6.20 15.62 -3.94
N THR A 163 -6.92 16.48 -3.22
CA THR A 163 -6.35 17.35 -2.19
C THR A 163 -5.81 16.53 -1.02
N ALA A 164 -6.58 15.55 -0.55
CA ALA A 164 -6.18 14.67 0.54
C ALA A 164 -4.94 13.82 0.19
N VAL A 165 -4.92 13.24 -1.02
CA VAL A 165 -3.79 12.48 -1.53
C VAL A 165 -2.55 13.36 -1.66
N LYS A 166 -2.66 14.60 -2.12
CA LYS A 166 -1.53 15.54 -2.17
C LYS A 166 -0.99 15.84 -0.76
N GLY A 167 -1.88 16.09 0.20
CA GLY A 167 -1.51 16.40 1.59
C GLY A 167 -0.96 15.23 2.39
N LEU A 168 -1.25 13.99 2.00
CA LEU A 168 -0.78 12.79 2.72
C LEU A 168 0.71 12.56 2.45
N LYS A 169 1.51 12.67 3.51
CA LYS A 169 2.95 12.41 3.49
C LYS A 169 3.18 10.93 3.75
N LEU A 170 3.55 10.19 2.71
CA LEU A 170 4.03 8.82 2.85
C LEU A 170 5.36 8.83 3.61
N ASN A 171 5.32 8.51 4.91
CA ASN A 171 6.48 8.10 5.71
C ASN A 171 7.76 8.95 5.54
N SER A 172 7.63 10.28 5.41
CA SER A 172 8.78 11.19 5.25
C SER A 172 9.67 11.24 6.50
N ASN A 173 9.18 10.79 7.65
CA ASN A 173 9.89 10.77 8.92
C ASN A 173 10.51 9.40 9.26
N LEU A 174 10.29 8.38 8.44
CA LEU A 174 10.84 7.05 8.65
C LEU A 174 12.22 6.95 7.99
N THR A 175 13.19 6.40 8.72
CA THR A 175 14.50 6.04 8.15
C THR A 175 14.27 5.14 6.92
N PRO A 176 15.12 5.23 5.87
CA PRO A 176 14.99 4.39 4.67
C PRO A 176 14.82 2.90 5.00
N THR A 177 15.51 2.44 6.04
CA THR A 177 15.41 1.08 6.58
C THR A 177 14.00 0.74 7.08
N LYS A 178 13.36 1.63 7.85
CA LYS A 178 12.01 1.38 8.38
C LYS A 178 10.96 1.41 7.27
N ARG A 179 11.10 2.30 6.27
CA ARG A 179 10.28 2.27 5.04
C ARG A 179 10.41 0.97 4.27
N ALA A 180 11.62 0.43 4.16
CA ALA A 180 11.86 -0.84 3.48
C ALA A 180 11.27 -2.03 4.26
N ILE A 181 11.34 -2.03 5.60
CA ILE A 181 10.70 -3.04 6.45
C ILE A 181 9.16 -2.97 6.31
N ASP A 182 8.57 -1.79 6.30
CA ASP A 182 7.13 -1.61 6.06
C ASP A 182 6.73 -2.16 4.67
N GLY A 183 7.57 -1.96 3.66
CA GLY A 183 7.37 -2.58 2.34
C GLY A 183 7.35 -4.11 2.37
N LEU A 184 8.06 -4.77 3.30
CA LEU A 184 7.96 -6.22 3.50
C LEU A 184 6.62 -6.63 4.13
N HIS A 185 6.03 -5.78 4.97
CA HIS A 185 4.68 -6.01 5.48
C HIS A 185 3.63 -5.88 4.37
N ASP A 186 3.81 -4.94 3.44
CA ASP A 186 2.92 -4.81 2.29
C ASP A 186 2.98 -6.03 1.35
N LEU A 187 4.14 -6.67 1.21
CA LEU A 187 4.24 -7.97 0.52
C LEU A 187 3.37 -9.03 1.19
N ARG A 188 3.31 -9.09 2.52
CA ARG A 188 2.44 -10.04 3.25
C ARG A 188 0.96 -9.74 3.02
N ARG A 189 0.60 -8.45 2.98
CA ARG A 189 -0.79 -8.02 2.77
C ARG A 189 -1.35 -8.49 1.43
N ALA A 190 -0.51 -8.66 0.42
CA ALA A 190 -0.93 -9.23 -0.86
C ALA A 190 -1.43 -10.69 -0.77
N TYR A 191 -1.17 -11.38 0.34
CA TYR A 191 -1.64 -12.76 0.59
C TYR A 191 -2.75 -12.83 1.64
N LYS A 192 -3.22 -11.69 2.16
CA LYS A 192 -4.25 -11.67 3.21
C LYS A 192 -5.60 -12.09 2.61
N PHE A 193 -6.18 -13.18 3.13
CA PHE A 193 -7.40 -13.85 2.66
C PHE A 193 -7.28 -14.56 1.30
N TRP A 194 -6.87 -13.84 0.26
CA TRP A 194 -6.60 -14.39 -1.08
C TRP A 194 -5.47 -13.62 -1.75
N PHE A 195 -4.66 -14.30 -2.56
CA PHE A 195 -3.55 -13.68 -3.24
C PHE A 195 -4.00 -12.67 -4.30
N ASN A 196 -3.59 -11.41 -4.11
CA ASN A 196 -3.80 -10.33 -5.07
C ASN A 196 -2.48 -10.04 -5.84
N PRO A 197 -2.39 -10.40 -7.14
CA PRO A 197 -1.18 -10.22 -7.93
C PRO A 197 -0.83 -8.75 -8.18
N ASP A 198 -1.81 -7.86 -8.32
CA ASP A 198 -1.57 -6.43 -8.55
C ASP A 198 -0.91 -5.79 -7.33
N ARG A 199 -1.47 -6.03 -6.15
CA ARG A 199 -0.93 -5.55 -4.88
C ARG A 199 0.47 -6.10 -4.63
N PHE A 200 0.69 -7.37 -4.95
CA PHE A 200 2.01 -7.99 -4.81
C PHE A 200 3.04 -7.31 -5.71
N ILE A 201 2.72 -7.08 -6.99
CA ILE A 201 3.59 -6.41 -7.95
C ILE A 201 3.92 -4.99 -7.48
N ASP A 202 2.92 -4.23 -7.04
CA ASP A 202 3.10 -2.85 -6.59
C ASP A 202 3.98 -2.79 -5.34
N ALA A 203 3.75 -3.68 -4.36
CA ALA A 203 4.59 -3.79 -3.18
C ALA A 203 6.05 -4.15 -3.53
N VAL A 204 6.27 -5.05 -4.50
CA VAL A 204 7.61 -5.39 -5.02
C VAL A 204 8.29 -4.17 -5.65
N LYS A 205 7.57 -3.41 -6.49
CA LYS A 205 8.14 -2.24 -7.20
C LYS A 205 8.43 -1.09 -6.24
N MET A 206 7.62 -0.93 -5.21
CA MET A 206 7.86 0.05 -4.14
C MET A 206 9.01 -0.33 -3.24
N LEU A 207 9.12 -1.61 -2.88
CA LEU A 207 10.28 -2.10 -2.15
C LEU A 207 11.56 -1.84 -2.94
N GLN A 208 11.56 -2.10 -4.25
CA GLN A 208 12.67 -1.76 -5.14
C GLN A 208 13.02 -0.27 -5.07
N GLN A 209 12.04 0.63 -5.17
CA GLN A 209 12.28 2.08 -5.11
C GLN A 209 12.82 2.52 -3.74
N ASN A 210 12.22 2.06 -2.65
CA ASN A 210 12.64 2.39 -1.29
C ASN A 210 14.06 1.90 -0.97
N VAL A 211 14.50 0.81 -1.61
CA VAL A 211 15.83 0.24 -1.45
C VAL A 211 16.86 0.92 -2.36
N LEU A 212 16.46 1.36 -3.56
CA LEU A 212 17.37 1.89 -4.60
C LEU A 212 17.37 3.41 -4.74
N SER A 213 16.69 4.16 -3.87
CA SER A 213 16.44 5.62 -3.95
C SER A 213 17.66 6.56 -4.11
N GLU A 214 18.87 6.04 -4.36
CA GLU A 214 20.11 6.81 -4.50
C GLU A 214 21.00 6.40 -5.71
N ILE A 215 20.61 5.45 -6.58
CA ILE A 215 21.54 4.89 -7.59
C ILE A 215 21.01 4.95 -9.03
N LEU A 216 21.47 5.96 -9.77
CA LEU A 216 21.19 6.27 -11.19
C LEU A 216 21.95 5.36 -12.19
N GLY A 217 21.96 4.04 -12.01
CA GLY A 217 22.76 3.12 -12.85
C GLY A 217 22.07 1.81 -13.22
N GLN A 218 21.57 1.72 -14.46
CA GLN A 218 20.68 0.67 -14.96
C GLN A 218 21.29 -0.74 -15.13
N GLN A 219 22.63 -0.89 -15.09
CA GLN A 219 23.31 -2.18 -15.35
C GLN A 219 23.87 -2.88 -14.11
N ARG A 220 23.97 -2.20 -12.96
CA ARG A 220 24.34 -2.81 -11.66
C ARG A 220 23.17 -2.89 -10.68
N SER A 221 22.00 -2.44 -11.09
CA SER A 221 20.82 -2.26 -10.23
C SER A 221 20.31 -3.57 -9.61
N SER A 222 20.35 -4.70 -10.32
CA SER A 222 19.80 -5.97 -9.82
C SER A 222 20.66 -6.62 -8.73
N ILE A 223 21.98 -6.62 -8.88
CA ILE A 223 22.91 -7.16 -7.86
C ILE A 223 22.85 -6.28 -6.62
N ILE A 224 22.89 -4.96 -6.79
CA ILE A 224 22.81 -4.00 -5.68
C ILE A 224 21.46 -4.13 -4.96
N LEU A 225 20.36 -4.25 -5.71
CA LEU A 225 19.03 -4.49 -5.15
C LEU A 225 19.03 -5.78 -4.31
N GLN A 226 19.56 -6.87 -4.84
CA GLN A 226 19.62 -8.14 -4.13
C GLN A 226 20.44 -8.05 -2.84
N GLU A 227 21.63 -7.43 -2.87
CA GLU A 227 22.47 -7.24 -1.68
C GLU A 227 21.75 -6.42 -0.60
N LYS A 228 21.10 -5.32 -0.99
CA LYS A 228 20.34 -4.49 -0.06
C LYS A 228 19.12 -5.23 0.50
N LEU A 229 18.41 -6.01 -0.32
CA LEU A 229 17.29 -6.83 0.13
C LEU A 229 17.74 -7.92 1.10
N VAL A 230 18.88 -8.58 0.86
CA VAL A 230 19.47 -9.53 1.81
C VAL A 230 19.76 -8.85 3.14
N SER A 231 20.37 -7.65 3.11
CA SER A 231 20.61 -6.85 4.32
C SER A 231 19.30 -6.49 5.03
N LEU A 232 18.25 -6.17 4.28
CA LEU A 232 16.92 -5.89 4.84
C LEU A 232 16.33 -7.13 5.53
N TYR A 233 16.31 -8.28 4.85
CA TYR A 233 15.82 -9.53 5.44
C TYR A 233 16.62 -9.96 6.67
N SER A 234 17.92 -9.65 6.73
CA SER A 234 18.76 -9.96 7.90
C SER A 234 18.28 -9.30 9.20
N GLN A 235 17.47 -8.24 9.09
CA GLN A 235 16.88 -7.53 10.24
C GLN A 235 15.59 -8.18 10.75
N LEU A 236 15.00 -9.12 10.00
CA LEU A 236 13.80 -9.84 10.42
C LEU A 236 14.14 -11.08 11.25
N THR A 237 13.20 -11.53 12.08
CA THR A 237 13.32 -12.80 12.79
C THR A 237 13.32 -13.98 11.82
N THR A 238 13.85 -15.14 12.24
CA THR A 238 13.85 -16.34 11.37
C THR A 238 12.44 -16.80 11.05
N THR A 239 11.52 -16.68 12.01
CA THR A 239 10.09 -16.95 11.80
C THR A 239 9.52 -16.03 10.73
N ASP A 240 9.78 -14.73 10.81
CA ASP A 240 9.30 -13.75 9.82
C ASP A 240 9.80 -14.04 8.39
N CYS A 241 11.05 -14.50 8.26
CA CYS A 241 11.61 -14.92 6.97
C CYS A 241 10.99 -16.23 6.46
N LEU A 242 10.72 -17.19 7.35
CA LEU A 242 10.06 -18.45 6.99
C LEU A 242 8.61 -18.22 6.56
N ASP A 243 7.89 -17.33 7.24
CA ASP A 243 6.52 -16.95 6.88
C ASP A 243 6.49 -16.32 5.48
N LEU A 244 7.39 -15.37 5.19
CA LEU A 244 7.54 -14.78 3.87
C LEU A 244 7.87 -15.82 2.80
N TYR A 245 8.76 -16.78 3.11
CA TYR A 245 9.07 -17.87 2.19
C TYR A 245 7.84 -18.73 1.90
N GLY A 246 7.05 -19.04 2.93
CA GLY A 246 5.78 -19.78 2.79
C GLY A 246 4.80 -19.08 1.86
N TYR A 247 4.65 -17.75 1.98
CA TYR A 247 3.84 -16.96 1.03
C TYR A 247 4.39 -17.04 -0.40
N PHE A 248 5.69 -16.84 -0.59
CA PHE A 248 6.31 -16.84 -1.93
C PHE A 248 6.36 -18.22 -2.59
N ALA A 249 6.41 -19.30 -1.81
CA ALA A 249 6.44 -20.67 -2.31
C ALA A 249 5.04 -21.24 -2.64
N ASN A 250 3.97 -20.46 -2.43
CA ASN A 250 2.61 -20.87 -2.78
C ASN A 250 2.43 -20.95 -4.32
N ASN A 251 1.53 -21.84 -4.76
CA ASN A 251 1.09 -21.98 -6.14
C ASN A 251 0.64 -20.63 -6.74
N ASP A 252 -0.03 -19.79 -5.95
CA ASP A 252 -0.49 -18.50 -6.45
C ASP A 252 0.65 -17.61 -6.99
N THR A 253 1.79 -17.62 -6.30
CA THR A 253 3.01 -16.92 -6.68
C THR A 253 3.69 -17.62 -7.85
N HIS A 254 3.72 -18.95 -7.83
CA HIS A 254 4.27 -19.74 -8.95
C HIS A 254 3.52 -19.48 -10.25
N ASP A 255 2.19 -19.37 -10.20
CA ASP A 255 1.34 -19.13 -11.37
C ASP A 255 1.54 -17.72 -11.93
N LEU A 256 1.71 -16.73 -11.04
CA LEU A 256 2.11 -15.39 -11.42
C LEU A 256 3.50 -15.40 -12.10
N LEU A 257 4.50 -16.03 -11.48
CA LEU A 257 5.84 -16.11 -12.04
C LEU A 257 5.88 -16.85 -13.38
N TYR A 258 5.15 -17.95 -13.51
CA TYR A 258 5.00 -18.70 -14.76
C TYR A 258 4.38 -17.84 -15.86
N THR A 259 3.32 -17.09 -15.54
CA THR A 259 2.67 -16.16 -16.47
C THR A 259 3.67 -15.14 -17.00
N PHE A 260 4.38 -14.45 -16.12
CA PHE A 260 5.37 -13.44 -16.50
C PHE A 260 6.57 -14.05 -17.23
N PHE A 261 7.04 -15.22 -16.81
CA PHE A 261 8.17 -15.92 -17.42
C PHE A 261 7.89 -16.32 -18.88
N ASN A 262 6.70 -16.86 -19.16
CA ASN A 262 6.33 -17.23 -20.53
C ASN A 262 6.25 -16.01 -21.44
N ILE A 263 5.67 -14.90 -20.96
CA ILE A 263 5.61 -13.66 -21.73
C ILE A 263 7.03 -13.10 -21.97
N ALA A 264 7.88 -13.11 -20.93
CA ALA A 264 9.27 -12.68 -21.03
C ALA A 264 10.07 -13.50 -22.06
N ARG A 265 9.82 -14.81 -22.17
CA ARG A 265 10.41 -15.70 -23.18
C ARG A 265 9.81 -15.56 -24.58
N GLY A 266 8.79 -14.72 -24.77
CA GLY A 266 8.14 -14.51 -26.06
C GLY A 266 7.02 -15.51 -26.36
N GLY A 267 6.44 -16.13 -25.33
CA GLY A 267 5.20 -16.89 -25.46
C GLY A 267 4.07 -16.02 -25.99
N THR A 268 3.18 -16.62 -26.77
CA THR A 268 2.01 -15.95 -27.35
C THR A 268 0.75 -16.47 -26.66
N PHE A 269 -0.19 -15.58 -26.39
CA PHE A 269 -1.44 -15.89 -25.71
C PHE A 269 -2.60 -15.24 -26.45
N GLU A 270 -3.72 -15.94 -26.60
CA GLU A 270 -4.89 -15.42 -27.32
C GLU A 270 -5.47 -14.14 -26.69
N TRP A 271 -5.37 -14.01 -25.37
CA TRP A 271 -5.88 -12.86 -24.62
C TRP A 271 -4.91 -11.67 -24.57
N LEU A 272 -3.64 -11.87 -24.92
CA LEU A 272 -2.60 -10.84 -24.80
C LEU A 272 -2.34 -10.23 -26.19
N PRO A 273 -2.52 -8.91 -26.38
CA PRO A 273 -2.18 -8.27 -27.64
C PRO A 273 -0.68 -8.37 -27.93
N LEU A 274 -0.31 -8.23 -29.20
CA LEU A 274 1.09 -8.16 -29.61
C LEU A 274 1.79 -6.98 -28.92
N LEU A 275 2.73 -7.30 -28.04
CA LEU A 275 3.46 -6.31 -27.26
C LEU A 275 4.55 -5.64 -28.09
N ASN A 276 4.65 -4.32 -27.97
CA ASN A 276 5.80 -3.57 -28.49
C ASN A 276 7.04 -3.75 -27.59
N SER A 277 8.17 -3.18 -28.00
CA SER A 277 9.44 -3.33 -27.27
C SER A 277 9.41 -2.76 -25.84
N GLU A 278 8.71 -1.65 -25.62
CA GLU A 278 8.62 -0.99 -24.31
C GLU A 278 7.74 -1.80 -23.35
N GLU A 279 6.60 -2.28 -23.84
CA GLU A 279 5.67 -3.13 -23.10
C GLU A 279 6.33 -4.45 -22.71
N LYS A 280 7.07 -5.07 -23.64
CA LYS A 280 7.84 -6.28 -23.36
C LYS A 280 8.93 -6.02 -22.32
N THR A 281 9.59 -4.87 -22.39
CA THR A 281 10.60 -4.47 -21.41
C THR A 281 9.99 -4.31 -20.02
N ALA A 282 8.82 -3.68 -19.90
CA ALA A 282 8.12 -3.50 -18.63
C ALA A 282 7.80 -4.84 -17.95
N VAL A 283 7.28 -5.80 -18.71
CA VAL A 283 6.99 -7.16 -18.20
C VAL A 283 8.26 -7.85 -17.72
N ILE A 284 9.35 -7.79 -18.49
CA ILE A 284 10.65 -8.38 -18.12
C ILE A 284 11.22 -7.74 -16.86
N GLU A 285 11.14 -6.41 -16.74
CA GLU A 285 11.66 -5.69 -15.57
C GLU A 285 10.87 -6.01 -14.29
N VAL A 286 9.54 -6.07 -14.38
CA VAL A 286 8.69 -6.49 -13.26
C VAL A 286 9.03 -7.92 -12.85
N PHE A 287 9.09 -8.85 -13.81
CA PHE A 287 9.45 -10.24 -13.56
C PHE A 287 10.80 -10.37 -12.84
N ASN A 288 11.85 -9.71 -13.36
CA ASN A 288 13.18 -9.74 -12.76
C ASN A 288 13.20 -9.13 -11.36
N THR A 289 12.39 -8.10 -11.11
CA THR A 289 12.30 -7.46 -9.79
C THR A 289 11.65 -8.41 -8.78
N ILE A 290 10.55 -9.09 -9.15
CA ILE A 290 9.91 -10.11 -8.31
C ILE A 290 10.92 -11.22 -7.97
N CYS A 291 11.58 -11.78 -9.00
CA CYS A 291 12.61 -12.80 -8.82
C CYS A 291 13.73 -12.34 -7.86
N CYS A 292 14.16 -11.09 -7.97
CA CYS A 292 15.17 -10.52 -7.08
C CYS A 292 14.69 -10.48 -5.62
N VAL A 293 13.45 -10.04 -5.37
CA VAL A 293 12.84 -9.98 -4.04
C VAL A 293 12.75 -11.34 -3.37
N ILE A 294 12.27 -12.35 -4.11
CA ILE A 294 12.06 -13.69 -3.55
C ILE A 294 13.39 -14.44 -3.38
N GLU A 295 14.34 -14.32 -4.32
CA GLU A 295 15.65 -14.98 -4.23
C GLU A 295 16.55 -14.38 -3.15
N ALA A 296 16.48 -13.06 -2.92
CA ALA A 296 17.18 -12.42 -1.80
C ALA A 296 16.77 -13.04 -0.44
N LEU A 297 15.50 -13.39 -0.26
CA LEU A 297 15.03 -14.07 0.94
C LEU A 297 15.65 -15.46 1.10
N ARG A 298 15.75 -16.23 0.01
CA ARG A 298 16.39 -17.55 0.03
C ARG A 298 17.87 -17.48 0.38
N ILE A 299 18.57 -16.48 -0.14
CA ILE A 299 19.98 -16.22 0.21
C ILE A 299 20.11 -15.95 1.72
N GLU A 300 19.24 -15.12 2.28
CA GLU A 300 19.24 -14.84 3.71
C GLU A 300 18.90 -16.07 4.57
N LEU A 301 17.88 -16.85 4.19
CA LEU A 301 17.56 -18.11 4.86
C LEU A 301 18.73 -19.10 4.84
N ARG A 302 19.46 -19.19 3.71
CA ARG A 302 20.67 -20.01 3.62
C ARG A 302 21.77 -19.55 4.57
N LYS A 303 21.95 -18.23 4.77
CA LYS A 303 22.90 -17.69 5.78
C LYS A 303 22.52 -18.10 7.21
N ARG A 304 21.22 -18.32 7.46
CA ARG A 304 20.68 -18.85 8.73
C ARG A 304 20.69 -20.38 8.80
N HIS A 305 21.43 -21.04 7.91
CA HIS A 305 21.52 -22.50 7.81
C HIS A 305 20.21 -23.20 7.47
N LEU A 306 19.26 -22.50 6.84
CA LEU A 306 18.01 -23.06 6.36
C LEU A 306 18.07 -23.25 4.84
N LEU A 307 18.00 -24.50 4.40
CA LEU A 307 17.96 -24.84 2.98
C LEU A 307 16.51 -24.74 2.49
N THR A 308 16.32 -24.10 1.35
CA THR A 308 15.01 -23.89 0.72
C THR A 308 15.02 -24.36 -0.73
N GLU A 309 13.89 -24.90 -1.18
CA GLU A 309 13.71 -25.22 -2.60
C GLU A 309 13.71 -23.93 -3.43
N PRO A 310 14.24 -23.96 -4.67
CA PRO A 310 14.06 -22.88 -5.64
C PRO A 310 12.60 -22.65 -5.99
N TYR A 311 12.20 -21.39 -6.13
CA TYR A 311 10.87 -21.06 -6.63
C TYR A 311 10.74 -21.57 -8.06
N ARG A 312 9.65 -22.29 -8.33
CA ARG A 312 9.43 -22.94 -9.62
C ARG A 312 8.55 -22.04 -10.47
N TYR A 313 9.02 -21.70 -11.66
CA TYR A 313 8.27 -20.92 -12.64
C TYR A 313 8.47 -21.39 -14.08
N ASP A 314 9.39 -22.32 -14.32
CA ASP A 314 9.48 -23.09 -15.58
C ASP A 314 8.72 -24.41 -15.36
N LEU A 315 7.40 -24.37 -15.60
CA LEU A 315 6.59 -25.59 -15.56
C LEU A 315 6.77 -26.30 -16.90
N THR A 316 7.17 -27.57 -16.85
CA THR A 316 7.22 -28.46 -18.02
C THR A 316 5.86 -28.73 -18.67
N LYS A 317 4.78 -28.12 -18.16
CA LYS A 317 3.42 -28.25 -18.66
C LYS A 317 3.08 -27.02 -19.53
N PRO A 318 2.88 -27.20 -20.85
CA PRO A 318 2.61 -26.11 -21.79
C PRO A 318 1.17 -25.54 -21.72
N ASN A 319 0.26 -26.14 -20.94
CA ASN A 319 -1.18 -25.82 -20.98
C ASN A 319 -1.76 -25.52 -19.59
N MET A 320 -1.12 -24.64 -18.81
CA MET A 320 -1.79 -24.10 -17.62
C MET A 320 -2.65 -22.92 -18.06
N GLU A 321 -3.97 -23.04 -17.87
CA GLU A 321 -4.88 -21.94 -18.14
C GLU A 321 -4.57 -20.80 -17.16
N ILE A 322 -4.12 -19.67 -17.69
CA ILE A 322 -3.80 -18.49 -16.88
C ILE A 322 -5.12 -17.92 -16.39
N GLU A 323 -5.33 -17.86 -15.08
CA GLU A 323 -6.54 -17.28 -14.49
C GLU A 323 -6.65 -15.77 -14.79
N GLN A 324 -7.89 -15.26 -14.79
CA GLN A 324 -8.19 -13.88 -15.16
C GLN A 324 -7.42 -12.83 -14.34
N ARG A 325 -7.23 -13.07 -13.03
CA ARG A 325 -6.48 -12.15 -12.15
C ARG A 325 -5.03 -11.93 -12.59
N TYR A 326 -4.37 -12.99 -13.08
CA TYR A 326 -3.00 -12.89 -13.59
C TYR A 326 -2.95 -12.19 -14.95
N ARG A 327 -3.97 -12.41 -15.80
CA ARG A 327 -4.11 -11.68 -17.08
C ARG A 327 -4.27 -10.18 -16.83
N ASN A 328 -5.15 -9.82 -15.90
CA ASN A 328 -5.39 -8.43 -15.51
C ASN A 328 -4.09 -7.79 -14.99
N ALA A 329 -3.34 -8.51 -14.15
CA ALA A 329 -2.07 -8.00 -13.64
C ALA A 329 -1.02 -7.74 -14.72
N VAL A 330 -0.92 -8.62 -15.72
CA VAL A 330 -0.06 -8.39 -16.89
C VAL A 330 -0.48 -7.14 -17.67
N LEU A 331 -1.77 -7.01 -17.99
CA LEU A 331 -2.31 -5.86 -18.72
C LEU A 331 -2.08 -4.57 -17.95
N ARG A 332 -2.24 -4.60 -16.62
CA ARG A 332 -1.95 -3.47 -15.75
C ARG A 332 -0.46 -3.14 -15.75
N VAL A 333 0.42 -4.13 -15.72
CA VAL A 333 1.87 -3.90 -15.80
C VAL A 333 2.25 -3.20 -17.10
N ILE A 334 1.68 -3.64 -18.22
CA ILE A 334 1.88 -3.01 -19.53
C ILE A 334 1.39 -1.56 -19.53
N LYS A 335 0.22 -1.31 -18.93
CA LYS A 335 -0.37 0.03 -18.86
C LYS A 335 0.45 0.99 -18.00
N ILE A 336 0.89 0.53 -16.82
CA ILE A 336 1.52 1.34 -15.79
C ILE A 336 3.04 1.36 -15.98
N TYR A 337 3.73 0.23 -15.97
CA TYR A 337 5.19 0.20 -15.91
C TYR A 337 5.89 0.39 -17.28
N LYS A 338 5.16 0.68 -18.36
CA LYS A 338 5.79 1.06 -19.63
C LYS A 338 6.56 2.37 -19.48
N ARG A 339 7.85 2.36 -19.85
CA ARG A 339 8.68 3.57 -19.86
C ARG A 339 8.23 4.49 -20.99
N SER A 340 7.31 5.41 -20.69
CA SER A 340 7.10 6.59 -21.52
C SER A 340 8.34 7.49 -21.37
N HIS A 341 8.86 8.08 -22.45
CA HIS A 341 10.10 8.88 -22.48
C HIS A 341 10.38 9.65 -21.17
N VAL A 342 11.42 9.19 -20.47
CA VAL A 342 11.76 9.57 -19.10
C VAL A 342 12.39 10.95 -19.08
N ILE A 343 11.75 11.90 -18.40
CA ILE A 343 12.45 13.05 -17.81
C ILE A 343 13.14 12.51 -16.54
N PRO A 344 14.44 12.77 -16.32
CA PRO A 344 15.19 12.23 -15.18
C PRO A 344 14.48 12.51 -13.85
N GLY A 345 14.41 11.48 -12.98
CA GLY A 345 13.70 11.52 -11.69
C GLY A 345 14.10 12.69 -10.79
N ASP A 346 15.37 13.13 -10.84
CA ASP A 346 15.85 14.30 -10.08
C ASP A 346 15.20 15.61 -10.54
N VAL A 347 14.92 15.76 -11.84
CA VAL A 347 14.26 16.95 -12.38
C VAL A 347 12.78 16.93 -12.05
N ILE A 348 12.15 15.75 -12.00
CA ILE A 348 10.75 15.59 -11.61
C ILE A 348 10.56 15.81 -10.10
N GLU A 349 11.41 15.24 -9.24
CA GLU A 349 11.38 15.45 -7.79
C GLU A 349 11.67 16.93 -7.47
N GLN A 350 12.64 17.55 -8.15
CA GLN A 350 12.91 18.98 -8.03
C GLN A 350 11.76 19.83 -8.59
N LEU A 351 11.11 19.44 -9.68
CA LEU A 351 9.91 20.12 -10.19
C LEU A 351 8.73 19.96 -9.22
N PHE A 352 8.54 18.80 -8.61
CA PHE A 352 7.49 18.59 -7.60
C PHE A 352 7.77 19.41 -6.34
N GLN A 353 8.98 19.38 -5.81
CA GLN A 353 9.37 20.22 -4.67
C GLN A 353 9.30 21.71 -4.98
N TYR A 354 9.64 22.12 -6.20
CA TYR A 354 9.56 23.51 -6.64
C TYR A 354 8.11 23.97 -6.81
N MET A 355 7.24 23.13 -7.38
CA MET A 355 5.79 23.40 -7.47
C MET A 355 5.08 23.33 -6.12
N GLU A 356 5.61 22.59 -5.14
CA GLU A 356 5.11 22.54 -3.76
C GLU A 356 5.58 23.74 -2.90
N GLN A 357 6.60 24.49 -3.34
CA GLN A 357 7.10 25.70 -2.67
C GLN A 357 6.68 27.00 -3.37
N ALA A 358 6.26 26.91 -4.63
CA ALA A 358 5.74 28.02 -5.42
C ALA A 358 4.21 27.95 -5.49
N ASP A 359 3.57 27.98 -4.33
CA ASP A 359 2.20 28.43 -3.99
C ASP A 359 2.06 28.34 -2.45
#